data_AF-A0A085L7D9-F1
#
_entry.id   AF-A0A085L7D9-F1
#
_cell.length_a   1.000
_cell.length_b   1.000
_cell.length_c   1.000
_cell.angle_alpha   90.00
_cell.angle_beta   90.00
_cell.angle_gamma   90.00
#
_symmetry.space_group_name_H-M   'P 1'
#
loop_
_entity.id
_entity.type
_entity.pdbx_description
1 polymer ?
#
loop_
_entity_poly.entity_id
_entity_poly.type
_entity_poly.pdbx_seq_one_letter_code
_entity_poly.pdbx_strand_id
1 'polypeptide(L)'
;MHVRLQTWFPFEIQVYINGREYLARKLDREGIEYTRYDNSFIDLADLEKAQELADQIESRKFSRTFDNFAERSNPILKRIDSKSFRPVTTGVLTNASTPPMLCSTELQP
;
A
#
# COMPACT_ATOMS: atom_id res chain seq x y z
N MET A 1 3.65 -7.26 1.92
CA MET A 1 2.34 -6.91 1.31
C MET A 1 1.36 -7.99 1.73
N HIS A 2 0.21 -7.61 2.26
CA HIS A 2 -0.83 -8.53 2.72
C HIS A 2 -2.18 -8.07 2.18
N VAL A 3 -3.02 -9.01 1.76
CA VAL A 3 -4.38 -8.73 1.28
C VAL A 3 -5.34 -9.52 2.13
N ARG A 4 -6.32 -8.83 2.73
CA ARG A 4 -7.41 -9.43 3.48
C ARG A 4 -8.69 -9.32 2.67
N LEU A 5 -9.30 -10.47 2.39
CA LEU A 5 -10.60 -10.57 1.73
C LEU A 5 -11.64 -11.04 2.74
N GLN A 6 -12.73 -10.30 2.87
CA GLN A 6 -13.87 -10.74 3.67
C GLN A 6 -14.72 -11.76 2.91
N THR A 7 -15.29 -12.74 3.62
CA THR A 7 -16.08 -13.83 3.06
C THR A 7 -17.58 -13.52 2.95
N TRP A 8 -18.04 -12.41 3.54
CA TRP A 8 -19.43 -11.98 3.53
C TRP A 8 -19.62 -10.76 2.63
N PHE A 9 -20.77 -10.67 1.94
CA PHE A 9 -21.12 -9.52 1.08
C PHE A 9 -21.20 -8.24 1.93
N PRO A 10 -20.49 -7.15 1.58
CA PRO A 10 -20.00 -6.78 0.24
C PRO A 10 -18.55 -7.18 -0.09
N PHE A 11 -17.97 -8.25 0.45
CA PHE A 11 -16.63 -8.74 0.07
C PHE A 11 -15.54 -7.66 0.11
N GLU A 12 -15.44 -6.92 1.22
CA GLU A 12 -14.46 -5.86 1.40
C GLU A 12 -13.03 -6.40 1.21
N ILE A 13 -12.19 -5.59 0.54
CA ILE A 13 -10.79 -5.92 0.27
C ILE A 13 -9.91 -4.87 0.93
N GLN A 14 -9.08 -5.34 1.86
CA GLN A 14 -8.10 -4.49 2.54
C GLN A 14 -6.70 -4.87 2.07
N VAL A 15 -5.99 -3.90 1.50
CA VAL A 15 -4.63 -4.10 1.00
C VAL A 15 -3.65 -3.35 1.90
N TYR A 16 -2.73 -4.11 2.51
CA TYR A 16 -1.71 -3.59 3.42
C TYR A 16 -0.34 -3.61 2.73
N ILE A 17 0.28 -2.44 2.63
CA ILE A 17 1.67 -2.29 2.16
C ILE A 17 2.52 -1.77 3.32
N ASN A 18 3.63 -2.48 3.58
CA ASN A 18 4.66 -2.00 4.49
C ASN A 18 5.53 -0.98 3.74
N GLY A 19 5.32 0.30 4.03
CA GLY A 19 6.03 1.41 3.37
C GLY A 19 7.53 1.38 3.63
N ARG A 20 7.95 0.94 4.83
CA ARG A 20 9.37 0.88 5.21
C ARG A 20 10.13 -0.20 4.46
N GLU A 21 9.54 -1.38 4.31
CA GLU A 21 10.14 -2.43 3.49
C GLU A 21 10.20 -2.02 2.02
N TYR A 22 9.19 -1.31 1.54
CA TYR A 22 9.21 -0.76 0.18
C TYR A 22 10.30 0.31 -0.01
N LEU A 23 10.52 1.16 0.99
CA LEU A 23 11.61 2.14 1.01
C LEU A 23 12.98 1.46 1.05
N ALA A 24 13.17 0.44 1.89
CA ALA A 24 14.42 -0.32 1.95
C ALA A 24 14.80 -0.92 0.58
N ARG A 25 13.83 -1.54 -0.11
CA ARG A 25 14.03 -2.08 -1.47
C ARG A 25 14.32 -1.00 -2.52
N LYS A 26 13.85 0.22 -2.30
CA LYS A 26 14.18 1.39 -3.15
C LYS A 26 15.62 1.82 -2.89
N LEU A 27 16.04 1.93 -1.63
CA LEU A 27 17.42 2.23 -1.25
C LEU A 27 18.40 1.19 -1.80
N ASP A 28 18.07 -0.11 -1.68
CA ASP A 28 18.86 -1.20 -2.25
C ASP A 28 19.06 -1.05 -3.77
N ARG A 29 18.02 -0.58 -4.48
CA ARG A 29 18.07 -0.38 -5.94
C ARG A 29 18.93 0.81 -6.34
N GLU A 30 18.90 1.88 -5.55
CA GLU A 30 19.72 3.07 -5.75
C GLU A 30 21.16 2.89 -5.19
N GLY A 31 21.44 1.75 -4.55
CA GLY A 31 22.75 1.44 -3.96
C GLY A 31 23.08 2.28 -2.72
N ILE A 32 22.07 2.78 -2.01
CA ILE A 32 22.26 3.60 -0.81
C ILE A 32 22.39 2.67 0.39
N GLU A 33 23.53 2.73 1.07
CA GLU A 33 23.78 1.95 2.28
C GLU A 33 22.90 2.45 3.44
N TYR A 34 22.38 1.51 4.22
CA TYR A 34 21.58 1.80 5.40
C TYR A 34 21.72 0.67 6.43
N THR A 35 21.51 1.01 7.71
CA THR A 35 21.43 0.04 8.80
C THR A 35 20.01 0.01 9.34
N ARG A 36 19.43 -1.19 9.46
CA ARG A 36 18.11 -1.42 10.08
C ARG A 36 18.25 -2.18 11.40
N TYR A 37 17.39 -1.84 12.34
CA TYR A 37 17.15 -2.64 13.54
C TYR A 37 15.65 -2.76 13.78
N ASP A 38 15.18 -4.01 13.77
CA ASP A 38 13.76 -4.34 13.75
C ASP A 38 13.03 -3.52 12.67
N ASN A 39 12.04 -2.72 13.05
CA ASN A 39 11.24 -1.94 12.12
C ASN A 39 11.86 -0.59 11.74
N SER A 40 12.99 -0.18 12.33
CA SER A 40 13.53 1.18 12.20
C SER A 40 14.86 1.25 11.47
N PHE A 41 15.05 2.30 10.67
CA PHE A 41 16.34 2.67 10.12
C PHE A 41 17.14 3.40 11.21
N ILE A 42 18.31 2.86 11.56
CA ILE A 42 19.23 3.48 12.52
C ILE A 42 20.18 4.42 11.79
N ASP A 43 20.64 4.02 10.60
CA ASP A 43 21.65 4.75 9.84
C ASP A 43 21.32 4.73 8.36
N LEU A 44 21.61 5.82 7.67
CA LEU A 44 21.35 6.06 6.26
C LEU A 44 22.51 6.87 5.69
N ALA A 45 23.21 6.31 4.71
CA ALA A 45 24.37 6.96 4.10
C ALA A 45 24.01 8.27 3.38
N ASP A 46 22.79 8.38 2.86
CA ASP A 46 22.27 9.58 2.19
C ASP A 46 20.84 9.87 2.67
N LEU A 47 20.73 10.72 3.69
CA LEU A 47 19.45 11.09 4.30
C LEU A 47 18.56 11.88 3.35
N GLU A 48 19.13 12.77 2.53
CA GLU A 48 18.36 13.59 1.59
C GLU A 48 17.72 12.72 0.51
N LYS A 49 18.50 11.84 -0.14
CA LYS A 49 17.94 10.91 -1.12
C LYS A 49 16.96 9.93 -0.49
N ALA A 50 17.21 9.46 0.73
CA ALA A 50 16.28 8.57 1.42
C ALA A 50 14.92 9.26 1.68
N GLN A 51 14.95 10.54 2.04
CA GLN A 51 13.73 11.34 2.22
C GLN A 51 13.01 11.57 0.89
N GLU A 52 13.72 11.94 -0.18
CA GLU A 52 13.11 12.10 -1.51
C GLU A 52 12.41 10.80 -1.98
N LEU A 53 13.05 9.65 -1.74
CA LEU A 53 12.47 8.35 -2.06
C LEU A 53 11.24 8.04 -1.20
N ALA A 54 11.24 8.43 0.07
CA ALA A 54 10.08 8.29 0.95
C ALA A 54 8.90 9.17 0.48
N ASP A 55 9.17 10.42 0.10
CA ASP A 55 8.16 11.37 -0.39
C ASP A 55 7.56 10.90 -1.72
N GLN A 56 8.35 10.27 -2.60
CA GLN A 56 7.86 9.62 -3.81
C GLN A 56 6.91 8.45 -3.52
N ILE A 57 7.09 7.75 -2.39
CA ILE A 57 6.19 6.68 -1.98
C ILE A 57 4.87 7.27 -1.51
N GLU A 58 4.90 8.31 -0.69
CA GLU A 58 3.69 8.97 -0.18
C GLU A 58 2.88 9.64 -1.30
N SER A 59 3.54 10.35 -2.22
CA SER A 59 2.90 11.05 -3.33
C SER A 59 2.32 10.12 -4.42
N ARG A 60 2.65 8.82 -4.39
CA ARG A 60 2.10 7.86 -5.36
C ARG A 60 0.64 7.56 -5.06
N LYS A 61 -0.20 7.79 -6.08
CA LYS A 61 -1.61 7.33 -6.08
C LYS A 61 -1.66 5.81 -6.24
N PHE A 62 -1.69 5.09 -5.12
CA PHE A 62 -1.79 3.64 -5.12
C PHE A 62 -3.18 3.10 -5.47
N SER A 63 -4.23 3.93 -5.50
CA SER A 63 -5.63 3.50 -5.73
C SER A 63 -5.78 2.54 -6.90
N ARG A 64 -5.29 2.91 -8.10
CA ARG A 64 -5.34 2.01 -9.29
C ARG A 64 -4.55 0.72 -9.12
N THR A 65 -3.44 0.77 -8.38
CA THR A 65 -2.64 -0.42 -8.10
C THR A 65 -3.39 -1.35 -7.16
N PHE A 66 -4.07 -0.80 -6.15
CA PHE A 66 -4.92 -1.54 -5.23
C PHE A 66 -6.13 -2.14 -5.92
N ASP A 67 -6.80 -1.39 -6.81
CA ASP A 67 -7.92 -1.90 -7.61
C ASP A 67 -7.50 -3.13 -8.43
N ASN A 68 -6.33 -3.07 -9.08
CA ASN A 68 -5.79 -4.21 -9.82
C ASN A 68 -5.50 -5.42 -8.92
N PHE A 69 -5.02 -5.20 -7.69
CA PHE A 69 -4.81 -6.29 -6.73
C PHE A 69 -6.13 -6.88 -6.22
N ALA A 70 -7.13 -6.03 -5.99
CA ALA A 70 -8.46 -6.43 -5.58
C ALA A 70 -9.13 -7.32 -6.64
N GLU A 71 -9.11 -6.91 -7.90
CA GLU A 71 -9.65 -7.69 -9.03
C GLU A 71 -8.96 -9.05 -9.22
N ARG A 72 -7.66 -9.12 -8.97
CA ARG A 72 -6.90 -10.37 -9.08
C ARG A 72 -7.15 -11.31 -7.90
N SER A 73 -7.39 -10.76 -6.71
CA SER A 73 -7.52 -11.55 -5.48
C SER A 73 -8.94 -12.10 -5.29
N ASN A 74 -9.96 -11.42 -5.82
CA ASN A 74 -11.34 -11.87 -5.74
C ASN A 74 -11.90 -12.22 -7.15
N PRO A 75 -11.83 -13.50 -7.57
CA PRO A 75 -12.33 -13.92 -8.89
C PRO A 75 -13.85 -13.77 -9.04
N ILE A 76 -14.60 -13.65 -7.93
CA ILE A 76 -16.06 -13.48 -7.94
C ILE A 76 -16.45 -12.06 -8.37
N LEU A 77 -15.58 -11.04 -8.20
CA LEU A 77 -15.86 -9.68 -8.66
C LEU A 77 -16.12 -9.60 -10.16
N LYS A 78 -15.49 -10.49 -10.96
CA LYS A 78 -15.72 -10.55 -12.41
C LYS A 78 -17.10 -11.11 -12.78
N ARG A 79 -17.76 -11.80 -11.85
CA ARG A 79 -19.08 -12.42 -12.02
C ARG A 79 -20.21 -11.53 -11.50
N ILE A 80 -19.90 -10.56 -10.67
CA ILE A 80 -20.88 -9.59 -10.15
C ILE A 80 -20.86 -8.39 -11.10
N ASP A 81 -22.04 -7.91 -11.52
CA ASP A 81 -22.13 -6.74 -12.41
C ASP A 81 -21.55 -5.51 -11.71
N SER A 82 -20.46 -4.98 -12.27
CA SER A 82 -19.71 -3.83 -11.75
C SER A 82 -20.51 -2.53 -11.70
N LYS A 83 -21.67 -2.48 -12.38
CA LYS A 83 -22.64 -1.37 -12.27
C LYS A 83 -23.49 -1.45 -10.99
N SER A 84 -23.68 -2.65 -10.47
CA SER A 84 -24.48 -2.91 -9.27
C SER A 84 -23.65 -3.03 -8.00
N PHE A 85 -22.35 -3.28 -8.13
CA PHE A 85 -21.48 -3.54 -7.00
C PHE A 85 -20.03 -3.13 -7.25
N ARG A 86 -19.45 -2.32 -6.35
CA ARG A 86 -18.01 -2.07 -6.27
C ARG A 86 -17.52 -2.39 -4.86
N PRO A 87 -16.55 -3.30 -4.69
CA PRO A 87 -15.95 -3.54 -3.39
C PRO A 87 -15.19 -2.29 -2.94
N VAL A 88 -15.35 -1.92 -1.68
CA VAL A 88 -14.51 -0.89 -1.07
C VAL A 88 -13.10 -1.48 -0.97
N THR A 89 -12.16 -0.86 -1.68
CA THR A 89 -10.74 -1.20 -1.58
C THR A 89 -10.08 -0.16 -0.70
N THR A 90 -9.67 -0.60 0.49
CA THR A 90 -8.97 0.25 1.46
C THR A 90 -7.49 -0.07 1.39
N GLY A 91 -6.69 0.91 0.95
CA GLY A 91 -5.24 0.85 0.96
C GLY A 91 -4.69 1.38 2.27
N VAL A 92 -3.92 0.57 2.99
CA VAL A 92 -3.21 1.01 4.19
C VAL A 92 -1.72 0.98 3.93
N LEU A 93 -1.09 2.15 3.97
CA LEU A 93 0.36 2.31 4.01
C LEU A 93 0.78 2.48 5.46
N THR A 94 1.61 1.57 5.96
CA THR A 94 2.16 1.68 7.32
C THR A 94 3.51 2.40 7.26
N ASN A 95 3.58 3.62 7.79
CA ASN A 95 4.81 4.35 8.13
C ASN A 95 4.88 4.49 9.66
N ALA A 96 6.00 4.11 10.30
CA ALA A 96 6.00 3.95 11.77
C ALA A 96 6.05 5.26 12.60
N SER A 97 5.68 6.39 12.02
CA SER A 97 5.52 7.69 12.70
C SER A 97 4.12 8.29 12.56
N THR A 98 3.22 7.66 11.79
CA THR A 98 1.88 8.18 11.51
C THR A 98 0.87 7.02 11.62
N PRO A 99 -0.32 7.23 12.22
CA PRO A 99 -1.38 6.23 12.12
C PRO A 99 -1.64 5.86 10.66
N PRO A 100 -2.02 4.60 10.37
CA PRO A 100 -2.19 4.12 9.00
C PRO A 100 -3.00 5.11 8.19
N MET A 101 -2.38 5.71 7.17
CA MET A 101 -3.08 6.56 6.21
C MET A 101 -4.03 5.65 5.45
N LEU A 102 -5.31 5.73 5.81
CA LEU A 102 -6.41 5.08 5.11
C LEU A 102 -6.58 5.78 3.77
N CYS A 103 -5.98 5.22 2.72
CA CYS A 103 -6.33 5.57 1.36
C CYS A 103 -7.61 4.79 1.03
N SER A 104 -8.72 5.25 1.61
CA SER A 104 -10.05 4.78 1.26
C SER A 104 -10.42 5.43 -0.07
N THR A 105 -10.64 4.64 -1.11
CA THR A 105 -11.32 5.15 -2.29
C THR A 105 -12.82 5.14 -1.98
N GLU A 106 -13.27 6.10 -1.17
CA GLU A 106 -14.71 6.36 -1.04
C GLU A 106 -15.15 7.20 -2.24
N LEU A 107 -15.72 6.54 -3.24
CA LEU A 107 -16.56 7.23 -4.21
C LEU A 107 -17.98 7.22 -3.64
N GLN A 108 -18.31 8.28 -2.90
CA GLN A 108 -19.69 8.67 -2.63
C GLN A 108 -20.39 9.06 -3.96
N PRO A 109 -21.73 8.91 -4.04
CA PRO A 109 -22.47 8.61 -5.26
C PRO A 109 -22.44 9.68 -6.36
#